data_AF-A0A0S6WXX8-F1
#
_entry.id   AF-A0A0S6WXX8-F1
#
_cell.length_a   1.000
_cell.length_b   1.000
_cell.length_c   1.000
_cell.angle_alpha   90.00
_cell.angle_beta   90.00
_cell.angle_gamma   90.00
#
_symmetry.space_group_name_H-M   'P 1'
#
loop_
_entity.id
_entity.type
_entity.pdbx_description
1 polymer ?
#
loop_
_entity_poly.entity_id
_entity_poly.type
_entity_poly.pdbx_seq_one_letter_code
_entity_poly.pdbx_strand_id
1 'polypeptide(L)'
;MWISRAGTLAGGALLALALCACSPDAPEPAPTPTTYAIDKADLSAPEPADICRTRNAAFLRDVLLQISAVLPPGSRGLDFRQFRVDEADDKGTWTATVGFQVALPGEPAQAMRAVASFDPEDCTTGGMVGL
;
A
#
# COMPACT_ATOMS: atom_id res chain seq x y z
N MET A 1 -38.43 -27.76 -66.95
CA MET A 1 -37.87 -28.10 -68.28
C MET A 1 -36.56 -27.33 -68.42
N TRP A 2 -35.44 -28.06 -68.63
CA TRP A 2 -34.05 -27.63 -68.94
C TRP A 2 -33.21 -27.22 -67.70
N ILE A 3 -32.27 -28.03 -67.18
CA ILE A 3 -31.01 -28.64 -67.68
C ILE A 3 -29.76 -27.76 -67.41
N SER A 4 -28.97 -28.25 -66.44
CA SER A 4 -27.50 -28.28 -66.31
C SER A 4 -26.67 -26.99 -66.22
N ARG A 5 -25.79 -26.92 -65.20
CA ARG A 5 -24.42 -27.47 -65.30
C ARG A 5 -23.69 -27.48 -63.95
N ALA A 6 -23.11 -28.64 -63.65
CA ALA A 6 -22.00 -28.79 -62.72
C ALA A 6 -20.71 -28.26 -63.36
N GLY A 7 -19.86 -27.64 -62.56
CA GLY A 7 -18.52 -27.21 -62.92
C GLY A 7 -17.61 -27.30 -61.70
N THR A 8 -16.88 -28.41 -61.60
CA THR A 8 -15.74 -28.64 -60.70
C THR A 8 -14.57 -27.77 -61.14
N LEU A 9 -13.77 -27.24 -60.20
CA LEU A 9 -12.33 -26.91 -60.27
C LEU A 9 -12.00 -26.16 -58.95
N ALA A 10 -11.34 -26.80 -57.99
CA ALA A 10 -9.89 -26.92 -57.85
C ALA A 10 -9.28 -25.80 -56.99
N GLY A 11 -8.54 -26.23 -55.96
CA GLY A 11 -7.34 -25.51 -55.49
C GLY A 11 -7.58 -24.41 -54.47
N GLY A 12 -7.10 -24.64 -53.25
CA GLY A 12 -6.95 -23.58 -52.26
C GLY A 12 -6.82 -24.13 -50.84
N ALA A 13 -5.75 -24.87 -50.58
CA ALA A 13 -5.32 -25.17 -49.22
C ALA A 13 -4.97 -23.84 -48.52
N LEU A 14 -5.94 -23.25 -47.82
CA LEU A 14 -5.71 -22.17 -46.88
C LEU A 14 -5.11 -22.79 -45.62
N LEU A 15 -3.77 -22.72 -45.55
CA LEU A 15 -3.01 -22.84 -44.31
C LEU A 15 -3.56 -21.82 -43.32
N ALA A 16 -4.46 -22.27 -42.44
CA ALA A 16 -4.80 -21.57 -41.22
C ALA A 16 -3.56 -21.61 -40.31
N LEU A 17 -2.73 -20.57 -40.41
CA LEU A 17 -1.72 -20.25 -39.42
C LEU A 17 -2.44 -19.96 -38.11
N ALA A 18 -2.61 -21.00 -37.29
CA ALA A 18 -2.95 -20.90 -35.90
C ALA A 18 -1.80 -20.15 -35.21
N LEU A 19 -1.88 -18.82 -35.20
CA LEU A 19 -1.10 -18.00 -34.30
C LEU A 19 -1.58 -18.36 -32.89
N CYS A 20 -0.85 -19.27 -32.25
CA CYS A 20 -0.83 -19.39 -30.81
C CYS A 20 -0.51 -18.00 -30.27
N ALA A 21 -1.55 -17.26 -29.92
CA ALA A 21 -1.45 -16.11 -29.07
C ALA A 21 -0.95 -16.65 -27.71
N CYS A 22 0.36 -16.64 -27.52
CA CYS A 22 0.95 -16.58 -26.20
C CYS A 22 0.39 -15.31 -25.56
N SER A 23 -0.72 -15.45 -24.84
CA SER A 23 -1.11 -14.43 -23.89
C SER A 23 0.06 -14.36 -22.91
N PRO A 24 0.71 -13.20 -22.72
CA PRO A 24 1.55 -13.05 -21.55
C PRO A 24 0.63 -13.36 -20.36
N ASP A 25 1.04 -14.32 -19.53
CA ASP A 25 0.40 -14.61 -18.26
C ASP A 25 0.07 -13.26 -17.62
N ALA A 26 -1.23 -13.00 -17.44
CA ALA A 26 -1.64 -11.76 -16.79
C ALA A 26 -0.95 -11.77 -15.42
N PRO A 27 -0.27 -10.68 -15.02
CA PRO A 27 0.39 -10.63 -13.72
C PRO A 27 -0.59 -11.09 -12.65
N GLU A 28 -0.17 -12.07 -11.85
CA GLU A 28 -0.99 -12.59 -10.77
C GLU A 28 -1.47 -11.41 -9.91
N PRO A 29 -2.76 -11.34 -9.52
CA PRO A 29 -3.25 -10.20 -8.75
C PRO A 29 -2.40 -10.00 -7.50
N ALA A 30 -1.98 -8.75 -7.25
CA ALA A 30 -1.22 -8.43 -6.06
C ALA A 30 -1.97 -8.95 -4.80
N PRO A 31 -1.26 -9.52 -3.81
CA PRO A 31 -1.89 -10.04 -2.61
C PRO A 31 -2.70 -8.94 -1.91
N THR A 32 -3.87 -9.30 -1.39
CA THR A 32 -4.69 -8.34 -0.65
C THR A 32 -3.99 -7.99 0.66
N PRO A 33 -3.77 -6.70 0.98
CA PRO A 33 -3.12 -6.31 2.22
C PRO A 33 -3.96 -6.73 3.42
N THR A 34 -3.32 -7.34 4.43
CA THR A 34 -4.00 -7.90 5.61
C THR A 34 -3.60 -7.23 6.92
N THR A 35 -2.67 -6.26 6.86
CA THR A 35 -2.10 -5.63 8.05
C THR A 35 -2.18 -4.11 8.00
N TYR A 36 -2.28 -3.51 9.18
CA TYR A 36 -2.12 -2.07 9.40
C TYR A 36 -0.68 -1.70 9.78
N ALA A 37 0.24 -2.68 9.81
CA ALA A 37 1.65 -2.44 10.13
C ALA A 37 2.40 -1.86 8.94
N ILE A 38 3.24 -0.86 9.20
CA ILE A 38 4.15 -0.27 8.22
C ILE A 38 5.53 -0.17 8.88
N ASP A 39 6.50 -0.91 8.38
CA ASP A 39 7.88 -0.83 8.81
C ASP A 39 8.68 0.11 7.92
N LYS A 40 9.85 0.54 8.39
CA LYS A 40 10.75 1.43 7.62
C LYS A 40 11.09 0.87 6.23
N ALA A 41 11.20 -0.45 6.08
CA ALA A 41 11.50 -1.08 4.80
C ALA A 41 10.37 -0.88 3.77
N ASP A 42 9.12 -0.78 4.25
CA ASP A 42 7.94 -0.61 3.40
C ASP A 42 7.82 0.78 2.81
N LEU A 43 8.61 1.75 3.31
CA LEU A 43 8.65 3.11 2.77
C LEU A 43 9.20 3.16 1.34
N SER A 44 10.14 2.26 1.04
CA SER A 44 10.77 2.12 -0.27
C SER A 44 10.24 0.94 -1.08
N ALA A 45 9.26 0.20 -0.54
CA ALA A 45 8.69 -0.93 -1.26
C ALA A 45 7.96 -0.44 -2.52
N PRO A 46 8.19 -1.07 -3.69
CA PRO A 46 7.50 -0.70 -4.92
C PRO A 46 5.99 -0.97 -4.84
N GLU A 47 5.61 -2.02 -4.11
CA GLU A 47 4.23 -2.43 -3.87
C GLU A 47 4.02 -2.61 -2.37
N PRO A 48 3.63 -1.55 -1.65
CA PRO A 48 3.40 -1.64 -0.22
C PRO A 48 2.15 -2.48 0.10
N ALA A 49 2.31 -3.43 1.03
CA ALA A 49 1.29 -4.41 1.39
C ALA A 49 0.54 -4.08 2.70
N ASP A 50 0.22 -2.80 2.94
CA ASP A 50 -0.57 -2.37 4.10
C ASP A 50 -1.94 -1.81 3.69
N ILE A 51 -2.93 -2.08 4.53
CA ILE A 51 -4.34 -1.74 4.28
C ILE A 51 -4.50 -0.22 4.10
N CYS A 52 -3.71 0.57 4.83
CA CYS A 52 -3.93 2.01 4.90
C CYS A 52 -3.46 2.76 3.67
N ARG A 53 -2.32 2.42 3.06
CA ARG A 53 -1.93 3.07 1.80
C ARG A 53 -2.81 2.68 0.63
N THR A 54 -3.46 1.50 0.67
CA THR A 54 -4.47 1.13 -0.32
C THR A 54 -5.77 1.93 -0.17
N ARG A 55 -6.22 2.19 1.07
CA ARG A 55 -7.45 2.95 1.34
C ARG A 55 -7.25 4.47 1.25
N ASN A 56 -6.11 4.95 1.72
CA ASN A 56 -5.76 6.34 1.82
C ASN A 56 -4.29 6.54 1.42
N ALA A 57 -4.05 6.92 0.16
CA ALA A 57 -2.70 7.14 -0.37
C ALA A 57 -1.91 8.24 0.37
N ALA A 58 -2.60 9.16 1.06
CA ALA A 58 -1.98 10.22 1.85
C ALA A 58 -1.61 9.80 3.28
N PHE A 59 -2.08 8.63 3.75
CA PHE A 59 -2.03 8.19 5.13
C PHE A 59 -0.68 8.43 5.81
N LEU A 60 0.39 7.83 5.26
CA LEU A 60 1.70 7.89 5.87
C LEU A 60 2.25 9.33 5.91
N ARG A 61 2.04 10.12 4.85
CA ARG A 61 2.45 11.52 4.83
C ARG A 61 1.77 12.29 5.97
N ASP A 62 0.47 12.07 6.14
CA ASP A 62 -0.31 12.78 7.16
C ASP A 62 0.11 12.37 8.57
N VAL A 63 0.41 11.08 8.81
CA VAL A 63 1.04 10.60 10.05
C VAL A 63 2.37 11.32 10.33
N LEU A 64 3.26 11.41 9.34
CA LEU A 64 4.56 12.09 9.51
C LEU A 64 4.42 13.60 9.77
N LEU A 65 3.44 14.26 9.14
CA LEU A 65 3.12 15.66 9.40
C LEU A 65 2.56 15.86 10.81
N GLN A 66 1.69 14.97 11.30
CA GLN A 66 1.18 15.02 12.66
C GLN A 66 2.32 14.89 13.69
N ILE A 67 3.25 13.94 13.51
CA ILE A 67 4.44 13.81 14.38
C ILE A 67 5.26 15.10 14.34
N SER A 68 5.54 15.61 13.14
CA SER A 68 6.35 16.81 12.96
C SER A 68 5.74 18.03 13.64
N ALA A 69 4.41 18.14 13.68
CA ALA A 69 3.69 19.24 14.29
C ALA A 69 3.75 19.25 15.83
N VAL A 70 3.97 18.08 16.44
CA VAL A 70 4.04 17.96 17.91
C VAL A 70 5.47 18.02 18.46
N LEU A 71 6.49 17.85 17.61
CA LEU A 71 7.89 17.88 18.05
C LEU A 71 8.31 19.23 18.66
N PRO A 72 9.19 19.22 19.68
CA PRO A 72 9.73 20.46 20.23
C PRO A 72 10.41 21.34 19.17
N PRO A 73 10.28 22.68 19.24
CA PRO A 73 10.99 23.59 18.36
C PRO A 73 12.50 23.36 18.39
N GLY A 74 13.14 23.32 17.22
CA GLY A 74 14.58 23.05 17.08
C GLY A 74 14.95 21.57 16.98
N SER A 75 13.96 20.67 17.04
CA SER A 75 14.15 19.25 16.70
C SER A 75 14.67 19.07 15.26
N ARG A 76 15.48 18.05 15.02
CA ARG A 76 16.08 17.76 13.70
C ARG A 76 16.04 16.27 13.38
N GLY A 77 15.91 15.96 12.08
CA GLY A 77 16.10 14.60 11.55
C GLY A 77 15.08 13.59 12.06
N LEU A 78 13.80 13.79 11.74
CA LEU A 78 12.74 12.79 11.98
C LEU A 78 12.98 11.58 11.06
N ASP A 79 13.33 10.45 11.67
CA ASP A 79 13.50 9.17 11.00
C ASP A 79 12.40 8.19 11.43
N PHE A 80 11.47 7.90 10.52
CA PHE A 80 10.40 6.94 10.76
C PHE A 80 10.97 5.53 10.97
N ARG A 81 10.42 4.79 11.93
CA ARG A 81 10.83 3.42 12.22
C ARG A 81 9.71 2.43 11.96
N GLN A 82 8.52 2.71 12.49
CA GLN A 82 7.41 1.78 12.46
C GLN A 82 6.08 2.49 12.76
N PHE A 83 5.02 2.02 12.12
CA PHE A 83 3.64 2.26 12.48
C PHE A 83 2.98 0.92 12.76
N ARG A 84 2.28 0.79 13.88
CA ARG A 84 1.51 -0.40 14.23
C ARG A 84 0.17 -0.02 14.83
N VAL A 85 -0.83 -0.83 14.53
CA VAL A 85 -2.16 -0.77 15.13
C VAL A 85 -2.35 -2.06 15.89
N ASP A 86 -2.65 -1.95 17.16
CA ASP A 86 -3.07 -3.09 17.97
C ASP A 86 -4.54 -3.41 17.65
N GLU A 87 -4.95 -4.66 17.90
CA GLU A 87 -6.37 -5.02 17.80
C GLU A 87 -7.25 -4.15 18.71
N ALA A 88 -8.53 -4.03 18.38
CA ALA A 88 -9.47 -3.31 19.22
C ALA A 88 -9.44 -3.84 20.66
N ASP A 89 -9.43 -2.95 21.64
CA ASP A 89 -9.60 -3.34 23.04
C ASP A 89 -11.01 -3.90 23.31
N ASP A 90 -11.27 -4.36 24.54
CA ASP A 90 -12.58 -4.90 24.95
C ASP A 90 -13.75 -3.91 24.77
N LYS A 91 -13.46 -2.62 24.54
CA LYS A 91 -14.42 -1.55 24.30
C LYS A 91 -14.56 -1.19 22.82
N GLY A 92 -13.84 -1.88 21.93
CA GLY A 92 -13.83 -1.60 20.50
C GLY A 92 -12.91 -0.44 20.10
N THR A 93 -12.00 -0.01 20.98
CA THR A 93 -11.10 1.12 20.71
C THR A 93 -9.84 0.66 20.02
N TRP A 94 -9.53 1.26 18.88
CA TRP A 94 -8.31 1.00 18.13
C TRP A 94 -7.24 2.05 18.46
N THR A 95 -6.01 1.60 18.66
CA THR A 95 -4.87 2.45 19.00
C THR A 95 -3.73 2.20 18.03
N ALA A 96 -3.16 3.30 17.53
CA ALA A 96 -1.95 3.29 16.73
C ALA A 96 -0.74 3.71 17.58
N THR A 97 0.36 3.03 17.36
CA THR A 97 1.68 3.37 17.89
C THR A 97 2.62 3.71 16.74
N VAL A 98 3.29 4.86 16.81
CA VAL A 98 4.29 5.28 15.82
C VAL A 98 5.65 5.43 16.48
N GLY A 99 6.61 4.61 16.04
CA GLY A 99 8.00 4.70 16.43
C GLY A 99 8.82 5.53 15.44
N PHE A 100 9.66 6.41 15.96
CA PHE A 100 10.58 7.23 15.16
C PHE A 100 11.84 7.57 15.96
N GLN A 101 12.85 8.09 15.29
CA GLN A 101 14.05 8.66 15.91
C GLN A 101 14.15 10.14 15.56
N VAL A 102 14.54 10.97 16.52
CA VAL A 102 14.69 12.42 16.31
C VAL A 102 15.77 12.97 17.25
N ALA A 103 16.52 13.98 16.79
CA ALA A 103 17.42 14.75 17.64
C ALA A 103 16.68 15.95 18.23
N LEU A 104 16.54 15.96 19.56
CA LEU A 104 15.99 17.09 20.29
C LEU A 104 17.04 18.21 20.42
N PRO A 105 16.63 19.46 20.76
CA PRO A 105 17.56 20.58 20.88
C PRO A 105 18.70 20.31 21.87
N GLY A 106 19.94 20.24 21.36
CA GLY A 106 21.13 20.00 22.19
C GLY A 106 21.38 18.53 22.53
N GLU A 107 20.55 17.60 22.06
CA GLU A 107 20.61 16.19 22.40
C GLU A 107 20.95 15.33 21.16
N PRO A 108 21.57 14.16 21.35
CA PRO A 108 21.73 13.18 20.27
C PRO A 108 20.37 12.64 19.81
N ALA A 109 20.33 12.04 18.63
CA ALA A 109 19.12 11.44 18.11
C ALA A 109 18.68 10.23 18.94
N GLN A 110 17.45 10.25 19.46
CA GLN A 110 16.91 9.21 20.34
C GLN A 110 15.63 8.61 19.79
N ALA A 111 15.37 7.34 20.15
CA ALA A 111 14.15 6.65 19.79
C ALA A 111 12.97 7.16 20.62
N MET A 112 11.86 7.45 19.95
CA MET A 112 10.64 8.00 20.53
C MET A 112 9.43 7.24 20.01
N ARG A 113 8.30 7.42 20.69
CA ARG A 113 7.03 6.76 20.37
C ARG A 113 5.89 7.74 20.55
N ALA A 114 5.04 7.89 19.53
CA ALA A 114 3.76 8.56 19.65
C ALA A 114 2.64 7.52 19.70
N VAL A 115 1.56 7.83 20.41
CA VAL A 115 0.33 7.04 20.47
C VAL A 115 -0.82 7.91 19.99
N ALA A 116 -1.73 7.33 19.19
CA ALA A 116 -2.93 8.00 18.70
C ALA A 116 -4.11 7.04 18.67
N SER A 117 -5.33 7.57 18.81
CA SER A 117 -6.53 6.83 18.42
C SER A 117 -6.48 6.54 16.91
N PHE A 118 -7.01 5.40 16.49
CA PHE A 118 -7.01 4.98 15.10
C PHE A 118 -8.42 4.63 14.63
N ASP A 119 -8.76 5.02 13.40
CA ASP A 119 -9.95 4.55 12.71
C ASP A 119 -9.53 3.55 11.61
N PRO A 120 -9.86 2.26 11.76
CA PRO A 120 -9.51 1.25 10.77
C PRO A 120 -10.31 1.38 9.46
N GLU A 121 -11.53 1.93 9.47
CA GLU A 121 -12.35 2.02 8.25
C GLU A 121 -11.73 2.99 7.26
N ASP A 122 -11.39 4.19 7.75
CA ASP A 122 -10.87 5.29 6.92
C ASP A 122 -9.34 5.42 6.96
N CYS A 123 -8.66 4.62 7.79
CA CYS A 123 -7.23 4.75 8.06
C CYS A 123 -6.85 6.18 8.42
N THR A 124 -7.39 6.66 9.54
CA THR A 124 -7.08 7.99 10.07
C THR A 124 -6.57 7.88 11.51
N THR A 125 -5.70 8.81 11.90
CA THR A 125 -5.20 8.93 13.27
C THR A 125 -5.74 10.21 13.90
N GLY A 126 -6.16 10.10 15.16
CA GLY A 126 -6.47 11.24 16.01
C GLY A 126 -5.21 11.98 16.45
N GLY A 127 -5.38 12.92 17.39
CA GLY A 127 -4.25 13.66 17.97
C GLY A 127 -3.20 12.74 18.59
N MET A 128 -1.94 12.99 18.27
CA MET A 128 -0.80 12.22 18.79
C MET A 128 -0.38 12.70 20.18
N VAL A 129 -0.11 11.75 21.08
CA VAL A 129 0.39 12.01 22.44
C VAL A 129 1.63 11.16 22.74
N GLY A 130 2.43 11.59 23.73
CA GLY A 130 3.51 10.77 24.31
C GLY A 130 4.93 11.02 23.81
N LEU A 131 5.30 12.25 23.45
CA LEU A 131 6.67 12.62 23.11
C LEU A 131 7.63 12.64 24.30
#